data_AF-A0A831TD73-F1
#
_entry.id   AF-A0A831TD73-F1
#
_cell.length_a   1.000
_cell.length_b   1.000
_cell.length_c   1.000
_cell.angle_alpha   90.00
_cell.angle_beta   90.00
_cell.angle_gamma   90.00
#
_symmetry.space_group_name_H-M   'P 1'
#
loop_
_entity.id
_entity.type
_entity.pdbx_description
1 polymer ?
#
loop_
_entity_poly.entity_id
_entity_poly.type
_entity_poly.pdbx_seq_one_letter_code
_entity_poly.pdbx_strand_id
1 'polypeptide(L)'
;MNLMSTIRGSMLEGFFPAGWDLARIDALASRPPGDLLKREAWWHAEFEPIPCANVADFDTYMGHEIARAVQRTRAAGKPLVLILPVGPMGMYRWAVYFIKEWGLDCRHVHGFNMDEWSDAEGRTLPPTDSGAFQYAMEQAFYGPLGE
;
A
#
# COMPACT_ATOMS: atom_id res chain seq x y z
N MET A 1 -3.03 -24.45 -15.24
CA MET A 1 -4.24 -24.47 -14.40
C MET A 1 -4.45 -23.05 -13.91
N ASN A 2 -5.63 -22.46 -14.14
CA ASN A 2 -6.00 -21.12 -13.67
C ASN A 2 -7.40 -21.14 -13.04
N LEU A 3 -7.80 -20.02 -12.41
CA LEU A 3 -9.10 -19.88 -11.76
C LEU A 3 -10.25 -20.30 -12.69
N MET A 4 -10.21 -19.86 -13.95
CA MET A 4 -11.25 -20.14 -14.94
C MET A 4 -11.43 -21.64 -15.21
N SER A 5 -10.33 -22.40 -15.21
CA SER A 5 -10.36 -23.85 -15.43
C SER A 5 -10.79 -24.66 -14.20
N THR A 6 -10.74 -24.08 -13.00
CA THR A 6 -10.94 -24.82 -11.73
C THR A 6 -12.16 -24.38 -10.94
N ILE A 7 -12.80 -23.26 -11.29
CA ILE A 7 -13.90 -22.71 -10.49
C ILE A 7 -15.15 -23.60 -10.51
N ARG A 8 -15.45 -24.24 -11.65
CA ARG A 8 -16.61 -25.15 -11.79
C ARG A 8 -16.43 -26.37 -10.90
N GLY A 9 -17.43 -26.65 -10.06
CA GLY A 9 -17.41 -27.73 -9.07
C GLY A 9 -16.61 -27.43 -7.81
N SER A 10 -16.04 -26.23 -7.67
CA SER A 10 -15.31 -25.81 -6.46
C SER A 10 -16.23 -25.14 -5.43
N MET A 11 -15.75 -24.97 -4.20
CA MET A 11 -16.45 -24.17 -3.18
C MET A 11 -16.60 -22.68 -3.54
N LEU A 12 -15.86 -22.21 -4.56
CA LEU A 12 -15.94 -20.83 -5.06
C LEU A 12 -16.95 -20.70 -6.21
N GLU A 13 -17.59 -21.78 -6.66
CA GLU A 13 -18.64 -21.70 -7.67
C GLU A 13 -19.81 -20.88 -7.13
N GLY A 14 -20.11 -19.74 -7.78
CA GLY A 14 -21.14 -18.81 -7.32
C GLY A 14 -20.72 -17.87 -6.18
N PHE A 15 -19.47 -17.93 -5.72
CA PHE A 15 -18.95 -17.03 -4.67
C PHE A 15 -18.72 -15.59 -5.18
N PHE A 16 -18.14 -15.45 -6.38
CA PHE A 16 -17.83 -14.14 -6.94
C PHE A 16 -19.09 -13.41 -7.40
N PRO A 17 -19.14 -12.06 -7.30
CA PRO A 17 -20.28 -11.29 -7.78
C PRO A 17 -20.60 -11.57 -9.24
N ALA A 18 -21.88 -11.80 -9.57
CA ALA A 18 -22.32 -12.14 -10.92
C ALA A 18 -21.99 -11.07 -11.98
N GLY A 19 -21.78 -9.81 -11.56
CA GLY A 19 -21.38 -8.71 -12.45
C GLY A 19 -19.89 -8.69 -12.79
N TRP A 20 -19.07 -9.58 -12.22
CA TRP A 20 -17.63 -9.61 -12.49
C TRP A 20 -17.32 -10.45 -13.74
N ASP A 21 -16.58 -9.86 -14.66
CA ASP A 21 -16.00 -10.58 -15.79
C ASP A 21 -14.68 -11.23 -15.38
N LEU A 22 -14.77 -12.43 -14.80
CA LEU A 22 -13.60 -13.17 -14.31
C LEU A 22 -12.60 -13.49 -15.44
N ALA A 23 -13.07 -13.71 -16.67
CA ALA A 23 -12.20 -13.97 -17.81
C ALA A 23 -11.38 -12.73 -18.18
N ARG A 24 -12.00 -11.55 -18.16
CA ARG A 24 -11.31 -10.28 -18.38
C ARG A 24 -10.31 -9.96 -17.26
N ILE A 25 -10.66 -10.23 -16.00
CA ILE A 25 -9.73 -10.07 -14.87
C ILE A 25 -8.53 -10.99 -15.02
N ASP A 26 -8.74 -12.28 -15.33
CA ASP A 26 -7.66 -13.26 -15.58
C ASP A 26 -6.75 -12.81 -16.73
N ALA A 27 -7.32 -12.29 -17.82
CA ALA A 27 -6.55 -11.75 -18.95
C ALA A 27 -5.70 -10.53 -18.57
N LEU A 28 -6.22 -9.63 -17.72
CA LEU A 28 -5.47 -8.47 -17.23
C LEU A 28 -4.34 -8.88 -16.29
N ALA A 29 -4.61 -9.80 -15.35
CA ALA A 29 -3.63 -10.32 -14.41
C ALA A 29 -2.53 -11.15 -15.09
N SER A 30 -2.83 -11.73 -16.25
CA SER A 30 -1.89 -12.56 -17.03
C SER A 30 -1.03 -11.75 -18.02
N ARG A 31 -1.11 -10.42 -18.03
CA ARG A 31 -0.27 -9.59 -18.92
C ARG A 31 1.21 -9.81 -18.61
N PRO A 32 2.08 -9.97 -19.64
CA PRO A 32 3.52 -10.07 -19.42
C PRO A 32 4.04 -8.86 -18.64
N PRO A 33 4.96 -9.03 -17.66
CA PRO A 33 5.49 -7.91 -16.89
C PRO A 33 6.07 -6.78 -17.75
N GLY A 34 6.72 -7.11 -18.88
CA GLY A 34 7.26 -6.13 -19.81
C GLY A 34 6.19 -5.26 -20.50
N ASP A 35 4.95 -5.74 -20.60
CA ASP A 35 3.84 -4.96 -21.15
C ASP A 35 3.26 -3.98 -20.13
N LEU A 36 3.50 -4.18 -18.83
CA LEU A 36 3.05 -3.27 -17.78
C LEU A 36 3.85 -1.97 -17.73
N LEU A 37 5.03 -1.96 -18.33
CA LEU A 37 5.86 -0.75 -18.46
C LEU A 37 5.54 0.04 -19.73
N LYS A 38 4.74 -0.51 -20.65
CA LYS A 38 4.33 0.17 -21.87
C LYS A 38 3.28 1.21 -21.51
N ARG A 39 3.59 2.47 -21.83
CA ARG A 39 2.68 3.58 -21.58
C ARG A 39 1.41 3.42 -22.41
N GLU A 40 0.27 3.51 -21.74
CA GLU A 40 -1.02 3.57 -22.41
C GLU A 40 -1.38 5.03 -22.75
N ALA A 41 -2.12 5.22 -23.86
CA ALA A 41 -2.47 6.56 -24.36
C ALA A 41 -3.29 7.42 -23.38
N TRP A 42 -3.98 6.77 -22.43
CA TRP A 42 -4.84 7.40 -21.44
C TRP A 42 -4.13 7.70 -20.11
N TRP A 43 -2.86 7.34 -19.94
CA TRP A 43 -2.11 7.63 -18.72
C TRP A 43 -1.87 9.13 -18.54
N HIS A 44 -1.90 9.59 -17.30
CA HIS A 44 -1.49 10.95 -16.94
C HIS A 44 -0.03 11.19 -17.37
N ALA A 45 0.29 12.39 -17.88
CA ALA A 45 1.61 12.71 -18.43
C ALA A 45 2.77 12.39 -17.46
N GLU A 46 2.53 12.62 -16.17
CA GLU A 46 3.52 12.41 -15.10
C GLU A 46 3.44 11.02 -14.46
N PHE A 47 2.54 10.14 -14.92
CA PHE A 47 2.49 8.77 -14.41
C PHE A 47 3.56 7.91 -15.09
N GLU A 48 4.42 7.31 -14.26
CA GLU A 48 5.49 6.42 -14.67
C GLU A 48 5.55 5.20 -13.73
N PRO A 49 5.45 3.96 -14.25
CA PRO A 49 5.65 2.76 -13.45
C PRO A 49 7.14 2.52 -13.21
N ILE A 50 7.53 2.33 -11.95
CA ILE A 50 8.92 2.00 -11.57
C ILE A 50 9.01 0.50 -11.28
N PRO A 51 9.70 -0.30 -12.12
CA PRO A 51 9.88 -1.72 -11.85
C PRO A 51 10.85 -1.94 -10.69
N CYS A 52 10.50 -2.86 -9.79
CA CYS A 52 11.34 -3.31 -8.69
C CYS A 52 11.80 -4.74 -8.99
N ALA A 53 13.08 -5.06 -8.83
CA ALA A 53 13.58 -6.40 -9.15
C ALA A 53 13.13 -7.43 -8.11
N ASN A 54 12.90 -6.99 -6.87
CA ASN A 54 12.43 -7.81 -5.77
C ASN A 54 11.64 -6.96 -4.75
N VAL A 55 11.08 -7.64 -3.73
CA VAL A 55 10.29 -6.98 -2.68
C VAL A 55 11.13 -6.01 -1.84
N ALA A 56 12.40 -6.30 -1.59
CA ALA A 56 13.27 -5.41 -0.82
C ALA A 56 13.55 -4.10 -1.58
N ASP A 57 13.68 -4.14 -2.91
CA ASP A 57 13.78 -2.94 -3.74
C ASP A 57 12.48 -2.12 -3.63
N PHE A 58 11.32 -2.76 -3.75
CA PHE A 58 10.02 -2.11 -3.60
C PHE A 58 9.89 -1.43 -2.23
N ASP A 59 10.19 -2.15 -1.15
CA ASP A 59 10.15 -1.62 0.21
C ASP A 59 11.05 -0.39 0.36
N THR A 60 12.24 -0.44 -0.24
CA THR A 60 13.22 0.65 -0.16
C THR A 60 12.75 1.87 -0.93
N TYR A 61 12.29 1.68 -2.18
CA TYR A 61 11.86 2.76 -3.06
C TYR A 61 10.59 3.42 -2.52
N MET A 62 9.61 2.64 -2.09
CA MET A 62 8.38 3.19 -1.51
C MET A 62 8.65 3.90 -0.18
N GLY A 63 9.50 3.33 0.69
CA GLY A 63 9.90 3.99 1.93
C GLY A 63 10.63 5.31 1.68
N HIS A 64 11.50 5.36 0.68
CA HIS A 64 12.14 6.59 0.22
C HIS A 64 11.11 7.62 -0.25
N GLU A 65 10.13 7.24 -1.08
CA GLU A 65 9.12 8.18 -1.58
C GLU A 65 8.21 8.74 -0.47
N ILE A 66 7.87 7.92 0.53
CA ILE A 66 7.16 8.40 1.74
C ILE A 66 7.99 9.47 2.46
N ALA A 67 9.27 9.17 2.76
CA ALA A 67 10.16 10.12 3.43
C ALA A 67 10.40 11.38 2.60
N ARG A 68 10.51 11.23 1.27
CA ARG A 68 10.70 12.35 0.34
C ARG A 68 9.47 13.24 0.26
N ALA A 69 8.26 12.67 0.34
CA ALA A 69 7.02 13.44 0.44
C ALA A 69 7.01 14.29 1.72
N VAL A 70 7.37 13.71 2.87
CA VAL A 70 7.51 14.43 4.15
C VAL A 70 8.51 15.59 4.03
N GLN A 71 9.67 15.34 3.43
CA GLN A 71 10.71 16.35 3.23
C GLN A 71 10.26 17.50 2.33
N ARG A 72 9.65 17.18 1.17
CA ARG A 72 9.23 18.19 0.18
C ARG A 72 8.12 19.07 0.72
N THR A 73 7.13 18.51 1.42
CA THR A 73 6.03 19.30 2.00
C THR A 73 6.51 20.19 3.13
N ARG A 74 7.44 19.70 3.97
CA ARG A 74 8.12 20.51 4.99
C ARG A 74 8.82 21.70 4.37
N ALA A 75 9.65 21.46 3.35
CA ALA A 75 10.38 22.52 2.65
C ALA A 75 9.43 23.53 1.98
N ALA A 76 8.26 23.09 1.54
CA ALA A 76 7.22 23.95 0.98
C ALA A 76 6.35 24.65 2.05
N GLY A 77 6.56 24.39 3.34
CA GLY A 77 5.76 24.94 4.44
C GLY A 77 4.29 24.50 4.41
N LYS A 78 4.00 23.29 3.90
CA LYS A 78 2.64 22.76 3.76
C LYS A 78 2.39 21.57 4.70
N PRO A 79 1.17 21.42 5.23
CA PRO A 79 0.78 20.18 5.89
C PRO A 79 0.75 19.02 4.88
N LEU A 80 0.99 17.81 5.37
CA LEU A 80 0.93 16.58 4.59
C LEU A 80 -0.08 15.62 5.23
N VAL A 81 -0.99 15.09 4.42
CA VAL A 81 -1.88 14.00 4.81
C VAL A 81 -1.42 12.73 4.07
N LEU A 82 -1.21 11.65 4.81
CA LEU A 82 -0.85 10.34 4.26
C LEU A 82 -1.95 9.33 4.58
N ILE A 83 -2.38 8.59 3.57
CA ILE A 83 -3.25 7.41 3.73
C ILE A 83 -2.38 6.18 3.46
N LEU A 84 -2.18 5.37 4.49
CA LEU A 84 -1.13 4.35 4.56
C LEU A 84 -1.75 2.95 4.64
N PRO A 85 -1.41 2.02 3.73
CA PRO A 85 -1.94 0.65 3.79
C PRO A 85 -1.19 -0.18 4.83
N VAL A 86 -1.91 -1.08 5.52
CA VAL A 86 -1.28 -2.04 6.43
C VAL A 86 -0.97 -3.32 5.67
N GLY A 87 0.06 -3.25 4.83
CA GLY A 87 0.53 -4.34 3.97
C GLY A 87 0.71 -3.89 2.51
N PRO A 88 1.89 -4.07 1.90
CA PRO A 88 3.14 -4.60 2.48
C PRO A 88 3.76 -3.66 3.53
N MET A 89 4.38 -4.23 4.57
CA MET A 89 4.86 -3.46 5.74
C MET A 89 6.35 -3.06 5.67
N GLY A 90 7.15 -3.68 4.79
CA GLY A 90 8.60 -3.51 4.78
C GLY A 90 9.04 -2.08 4.44
N MET A 91 8.23 -1.35 3.68
CA MET A 91 8.48 0.06 3.33
C MET A 91 8.58 1.00 4.54
N TYR A 92 7.88 0.71 5.63
CA TYR A 92 7.88 1.58 6.81
C TYR A 92 9.22 1.61 7.53
N ARG A 93 9.95 0.48 7.54
CA ARG A 93 11.32 0.43 8.05
C ARG A 93 12.22 1.45 7.34
N TRP A 94 12.11 1.52 6.01
CA TRP A 94 12.91 2.42 5.19
C TRP A 94 12.46 3.88 5.31
N ALA A 95 11.14 4.13 5.38
CA ALA A 95 10.62 5.46 5.65
C ALA A 95 11.15 6.02 6.98
N VAL A 96 11.08 5.23 8.06
CA VAL A 96 11.63 5.60 9.38
C VAL A 96 13.14 5.86 9.29
N TYR A 97 13.88 4.98 8.62
CA TYR A 97 15.33 5.15 8.44
C TYR A 97 15.67 6.49 7.77
N PHE A 98 15.07 6.80 6.63
CA PHE A 98 15.36 8.04 5.90
C PHE A 98 14.89 9.30 6.66
N ILE A 99 13.71 9.26 7.27
CA ILE A 99 13.20 10.40 8.07
C ILE A 99 14.17 10.74 9.21
N LYS A 100 14.66 9.72 9.92
CA LYS A 100 15.63 9.90 11.01
C LYS A 100 16.99 10.35 10.51
N GLU A 101 17.52 9.69 9.48
CA GLU A 101 18.82 10.02 8.89
C GLU A 101 18.86 11.48 8.40
N TRP A 102 17.75 11.98 7.87
CA TRP A 102 17.64 13.36 7.39
C TRP A 102 17.25 14.37 8.47
N GLY A 103 17.06 13.94 9.73
CA GLY A 103 16.68 14.82 10.84
C GLY A 103 15.37 15.56 10.62
N LEU A 104 14.39 14.93 9.95
CA LEU A 104 13.09 15.54 9.68
C LEU A 104 12.15 15.34 10.87
N ASP A 105 11.57 16.43 11.39
CA ASP A 105 10.41 16.31 12.27
C ASP A 105 9.11 16.18 11.45
N CYS A 106 8.18 15.37 11.97
CA CYS A 106 6.94 15.01 11.31
C CYS A 106 5.72 15.79 11.83
N ARG A 107 5.92 16.92 12.51
CA ARG A 107 4.81 17.69 13.15
C ARG A 107 3.77 18.22 12.16
N HIS A 108 4.14 18.38 10.89
CA HIS A 108 3.25 18.80 9.80
C HIS A 108 2.56 17.63 9.10
N VAL A 109 2.79 16.39 9.53
CA VAL A 109 2.30 15.18 8.89
C VAL A 109 1.13 14.59 9.69
N HIS A 110 0.05 14.26 8.99
CA HIS A 110 -1.11 13.57 9.54
C HIS A 110 -1.28 12.23 8.82
N GLY A 111 -1.16 11.12 9.55
CA GLY A 111 -1.29 9.77 9.01
C GLY A 111 -2.66 9.16 9.31
N PHE A 112 -3.20 8.44 8.33
CA PHE A 112 -4.40 7.62 8.45
C PHE A 112 -4.10 6.23 7.90
N ASN A 113 -4.62 5.19 8.54
CA ASN A 113 -4.65 3.87 7.92
C ASN A 113 -5.69 3.87 6.80
N MET A 114 -5.40 3.18 5.70
CA MET A 114 -6.31 3.07 4.54
C MET A 114 -7.60 2.31 4.90
N ASP A 115 -7.49 1.33 5.78
CA ASP A 115 -8.53 0.43 6.23
C ASP A 115 -8.29 -0.04 7.68
N GLU A 116 -9.26 -0.75 8.26
CA GLU A 116 -9.20 -1.43 9.56
C GLU A 116 -10.21 -2.58 9.58
N TRP A 117 -9.95 -3.62 10.37
CA TRP A 117 -10.93 -4.68 10.61
C TRP A 117 -12.09 -4.18 11.46
N SER A 118 -13.31 -4.46 11.01
CA SER A 118 -14.51 -4.26 11.82
C SER A 118 -15.46 -5.43 11.76
N ASP A 119 -16.25 -5.61 12.81
CA ASP A 119 -17.43 -6.47 12.75
C ASP A 119 -18.57 -5.83 11.94
N ALA A 120 -19.70 -6.54 11.85
CA ALA A 120 -20.87 -6.10 11.09
C ALA A 120 -21.52 -4.82 11.68
N GLU A 121 -21.23 -4.48 12.94
CA GLU A 121 -21.70 -3.27 13.61
C GLU A 121 -20.69 -2.10 13.50
N GLY A 122 -19.56 -2.32 12.81
CA GLY A 122 -18.53 -1.30 12.61
C GLY A 122 -17.61 -1.11 13.81
N ARG A 123 -17.57 -2.06 14.75
CA ARG A 123 -16.64 -2.02 15.90
C ARG A 123 -15.30 -2.58 15.47
N THR A 124 -14.23 -1.84 15.71
CA THR A 124 -12.85 -2.25 15.41
C THR A 124 -12.21 -2.96 16.59
N LEU A 125 -11.12 -3.67 16.33
CA LEU A 125 -10.29 -4.24 17.40
C LEU A 125 -9.69 -3.13 18.28
N PRO A 126 -9.44 -3.40 19.58
CA PRO A 126 -8.68 -2.48 20.42
C PRO A 126 -7.26 -2.24 19.86
N PRO A 127 -6.67 -1.04 20.03
CA PRO A 127 -5.33 -0.73 19.53
C PRO A 127 -4.21 -1.61 20.10
N THR A 128 -4.45 -2.28 21.23
CA THR A 128 -3.50 -3.21 21.86
C THR A 128 -3.57 -4.62 21.31
N ASP A 129 -4.56 -4.92 20.47
CA ASP A 129 -4.71 -6.22 19.84
C ASP A 129 -3.76 -6.35 18.65
N SER A 130 -2.96 -7.42 18.62
CA SER A 130 -2.01 -7.66 17.53
C SER A 130 -2.64 -7.84 16.14
N GLY A 131 -3.95 -8.11 16.07
CA GLY A 131 -4.71 -8.18 14.83
C GLY A 131 -5.16 -6.81 14.30
N ALA A 132 -5.12 -5.75 15.12
CA ALA A 132 -5.51 -4.40 14.70
C ALA A 132 -4.47 -3.78 13.76
N PHE A 133 -4.93 -3.10 12.72
CA PHE A 133 -4.04 -2.36 11.82
C PHE A 133 -3.42 -1.16 12.51
N GLN A 134 -4.14 -0.53 13.44
CA GLN A 134 -3.55 0.47 14.33
C GLN A 134 -2.32 -0.08 15.08
N TYR A 135 -2.43 -1.25 15.71
CA TYR A 135 -1.32 -1.89 16.42
C TYR A 135 -0.11 -2.07 15.50
N ALA A 136 -0.32 -2.66 14.32
CA ALA A 136 0.75 -2.94 13.36
C ALA A 136 1.50 -1.65 12.94
N MET A 137 0.75 -0.57 12.69
CA MET A 137 1.33 0.71 12.27
C MET A 137 2.04 1.45 13.40
N GLU A 138 1.53 1.37 14.63
CA GLU A 138 2.20 1.90 15.82
C GLU A 138 3.55 1.21 16.05
N GLN A 139 3.64 -0.12 15.85
CA GLN A 139 4.89 -0.85 16.00
C GLN A 139 5.87 -0.62 14.83
N ALA A 140 5.37 -0.56 13.60
CA ALA A 140 6.23 -0.54 12.41
C ALA A 140 6.64 0.86 11.94
N PHE A 141 5.80 1.87 12.18
CA PHE A 141 5.97 3.21 11.63
C PHE A 141 5.91 4.30 12.69
N TYR A 142 4.75 4.53 13.32
CA TYR A 142 4.54 5.71 14.16
C TYR A 142 5.39 5.69 15.44
N GLY A 143 5.39 4.57 16.19
CA GLY A 143 6.18 4.43 17.41
C GLY A 143 7.68 4.59 17.16
N PRO A 144 8.26 3.94 16.12
CA PRO A 144 9.65 4.14 15.75
C PRO A 144 10.01 5.58 15.39
N LEU A 145 9.11 6.42 14.87
CA LEU A 145 9.40 7.82 14.58
C LEU A 145 9.63 8.64 15.87
N GLY A 146 8.98 8.27 16.97
CA GLY A 146 9.05 8.99 18.25
C GLY A 146 8.19 10.26 18.27
N GLU A 147 8.44 11.11 19.25
CA GLU A 147 7.79 12.43 19.43
C GLU A 147 8.50 13.54 18.64
#